data_AF-A0A367LTG4-F1
#
_entry.id   AF-A0A367LTG4-F1
#
_cell.length_a   1.000
_cell.length_b   1.000
_cell.length_c   1.000
_cell.angle_alpha   90.00
_cell.angle_beta   90.00
_cell.angle_gamma   90.00
#
_symmetry.space_group_name_H-M   'P 1'
#
loop_
_entity.id
_entity.type
_entity.pdbx_description
1 polymer ?
#
loop_
_entity_poly.entity_id
_entity_poly.type
_entity_poly.pdbx_seq_one_letter_code
_entity_poly.pdbx_strand_id
1 'polypeptide(L)' 'CRLDLDQHLVLSYRAFVGDLQLSSWDGLTGAYPSRLFVLPLSQVIEEYTKVELRSLASVPLKLDREEVASLVERAAQS' A
#
# COMPACT_ATOMS: atom_id res chain seq x y z
N CYS A 1 -16.48 12.10 -13.26
CA CYS A 1 -15.37 12.93 -12.76
C CYS A 1 -14.42 12.06 -11.95
N ARG A 2 -13.21 11.80 -12.47
CA ARG A 2 -12.20 10.90 -11.89
C ARG A 2 -10.79 11.50 -11.95
N LEU A 3 -10.71 12.77 -12.39
CA LEU A 3 -9.48 13.48 -12.72
C LEU A 3 -8.62 13.81 -11.48
N ASP A 4 -9.24 13.86 -10.30
CA ASP A 4 -8.55 14.19 -9.04
C ASP A 4 -7.82 12.99 -8.43
N LEU A 5 -8.20 11.75 -8.78
CA LEU A 5 -7.59 10.52 -8.26
C LEU A 5 -6.11 10.38 -8.63
N ASP A 6 -5.68 11.05 -9.71
CA ASP A 6 -4.29 11.01 -10.18
C ASP A 6 -3.35 11.79 -9.26
N GLN A 7 -3.87 12.70 -8.42
CA GLN A 7 -3.05 13.47 -7.46
C GLN A 7 -2.89 12.78 -6.11
N HIS A 8 -3.57 11.65 -5.89
CA HIS A 8 -3.51 10.91 -4.63
C HIS A 8 -2.52 9.74 -4.70
N LEU A 9 -1.59 9.72 -3.75
CA LEU A 9 -0.66 8.62 -3.52
C LEU A 9 -1.12 7.78 -2.32
N VAL A 10 -0.87 6.48 -2.40
CA VAL A 10 -1.13 5.52 -1.34
C VAL A 10 0.21 4.90 -0.91
N LEU A 11 0.48 4.94 0.39
CA LEU A 11 1.58 4.20 1.02
C LEU A 11 1.07 2.81 1.39
N SER A 12 1.76 1.76 0.93
CA SER A 12 1.35 0.37 1.13
C SER A 12 2.56 -0.48 1.52
N TYR A 13 2.50 -1.15 2.67
CA TYR A 13 3.45 -2.20 3.03
C TYR A 13 2.97 -3.53 2.45
N ARG A 14 3.77 -4.13 1.58
CA ARG A 14 3.47 -5.42 0.94
C ARG A 14 4.61 -6.41 1.17
N ALA A 15 4.27 -7.68 1.26
CA ALA A 15 5.27 -8.75 1.25
C ALA A 15 6.01 -8.75 -0.10
N PHE A 16 7.34 -8.68 -0.08
CA PHE A 16 8.15 -8.72 -1.29
C PHE A 16 8.66 -10.14 -1.53
N VAL A 17 8.16 -10.79 -2.59
CA VAL A 17 8.63 -12.10 -3.06
C VAL A 17 9.59 -11.86 -4.22
N GLY A 18 10.89 -11.85 -3.94
CA GLY A 18 11.93 -11.49 -4.91
C GLY A 18 12.14 -12.53 -6.02
N ASP A 19 11.87 -13.81 -5.75
CA ASP A 19 12.09 -14.91 -6.69
C ASP A 19 10.84 -15.78 -6.82
N LEU A 20 10.54 -16.20 -8.04
CA LEU A 20 9.35 -16.95 -8.48
C LEU A 20 9.15 -18.34 -7.84
N GLN A 21 9.85 -18.67 -6.74
CA GLN A 21 9.59 -19.84 -5.92
C GLN A 21 8.84 -19.43 -4.65
N LEU A 22 7.50 -19.45 -4.74
CA LEU A 22 6.62 -19.33 -3.59
C LEU A 22 6.83 -20.53 -2.66
N SER A 23 7.40 -20.29 -1.48
CA SER A 23 7.49 -21.27 -0.41
C SER A 23 6.21 -21.17 0.42
N SER A 24 5.39 -22.23 0.40
CA SER A 24 4.14 -22.27 1.15
C SER A 24 4.35 -22.15 2.67
N TRP A 25 5.54 -22.54 3.17
CA TRP A 25 5.89 -22.42 4.57
C TRP A 25 6.29 -20.99 4.95
N ASP A 26 7.06 -20.29 4.12
CA ASP A 26 7.49 -18.91 4.36
C ASP A 26 6.32 -17.92 4.33
N GLY A 27 5.28 -18.23 3.54
CA GLY A 27 4.01 -17.51 3.55
C GLY A 27 3.21 -17.68 4.86
N LEU A 28 3.35 -18.82 5.54
CA LEU A 28 2.67 -19.10 6.81
C LEU A 28 3.45 -18.58 8.03
N THR A 29 4.78 -18.54 7.96
CA THR A 29 5.65 -18.06 9.05
C THR A 29 5.95 -16.56 8.99
N GLY A 30 5.57 -15.88 7.90
CA GLY A 30 5.80 -14.45 7.72
C GLY A 30 7.25 -14.11 7.34
N ALA A 31 7.98 -15.05 6.72
CA ALA A 31 9.38 -14.87 6.36
C ALA A 31 9.61 -13.94 5.15
N TYR A 32 8.54 -13.41 4.54
CA TYR A 32 8.65 -12.43 3.48
C TYR A 32 8.81 -11.01 4.04
N PRO A 33 9.93 -10.31 3.74
CA PRO A 33 10.13 -8.96 4.22
C PRO A 33 9.04 -8.03 3.68
N SER A 34 8.47 -7.20 4.55
CA SER A 34 7.58 -6.13 4.13
C SER A 34 8.39 -5.01 3.49
N ARG A 35 7.99 -4.58 2.29
CA ARG A 35 8.56 -3.41 1.62
C ARG A 35 7.48 -2.35 1.45
N LEU A 36 7.87 -1.09 1.62
CA LEU A 36 7.00 0.04 1.33
C LEU A 36 6.90 0.27 -0.18
N PHE A 37 5.68 0.47 -0.65
CA PHE A 37 5.35 0.88 -2.01
C PHE A 37 4.57 2.19 -2.00
N VAL A 38 4.83 3.03 -3.00
CA VAL A 38 4.06 4.25 -3.28
C VAL A 38 3.30 4.01 -4.57
N LEU A 39 1.97 3.99 -4.50
CA LEU A 39 1.11 3.65 -5.62
C LEU A 39 0.08 4.75 -5.89
N PRO A 40 -0.34 4.98 -7.14
CA PRO A 40 -1.49 5.81 -7.43
C PRO A 40 -2.76 5.22 -6.81
N LEU A 41 -3.62 6.07 -6.24
CA LEU A 41 -4.90 5.61 -5.67
C LEU A 41 -5.78 4.88 -6.70
N SER A 42 -5.73 5.29 -7.97
CA SER A 42 -6.45 4.66 -9.08
C SER A 42 -6.08 3.18 -9.26
N GLN A 43 -4.79 2.85 -9.11
CA GLN A 43 -4.29 1.48 -9.19
C GLN A 43 -4.77 0.63 -8.01
N VAL A 44 -4.74 1.17 -6.79
CA VAL A 44 -5.19 0.46 -5.58
C VAL A 44 -6.68 0.12 -5.66
N ILE A 45 -7.51 1.06 -6.14
CA ILE A 45 -8.94 0.82 -6.35
C ILE A 45 -9.15 -0.34 -7.32
N GLU A 46 -8.41 -0.38 -8.42
CA GLU A 46 -8.54 -1.44 -9.41
C GLU A 46 -8.14 -2.81 -8.86
N GLU A 47 -7.00 -2.90 -8.18
CA GLU A 47 -6.50 -4.13 -7.59
C GLU A 47 -7.47 -4.71 -6.56
N TYR A 48 -7.93 -3.90 -5.60
CA TYR A 48 -8.81 -4.38 -4.53
C TYR A 48 -10.22 -4.70 -5.02
N THR A 49 -10.83 -3.81 -5.81
CA THR A 49 -12.26 -3.93 -6.11
C THR A 49 -12.56 -4.82 -7.32
N LYS A 50 -11.63 -4.95 -8.27
CA LYS A 50 -11.86 -5.72 -9.50
C LYS A 50 -11.08 -7.03 -9.54
N VAL A 51 -9.83 -7.03 -9.06
CA VAL A 51 -8.96 -8.21 -9.13
C VAL A 51 -9.21 -9.10 -7.92
N GLU A 52 -9.10 -8.54 -6.71
CA GLU A 52 -9.30 -9.30 -5.47
C GLU A 52 -10.77 -9.44 -5.06
N LEU A 53 -11.67 -8.67 -5.66
CA LEU A 53 -13.11 -8.62 -5.32
C LEU A 53 -13.36 -8.32 -3.83
N ARG A 54 -12.51 -7.48 -3.24
CA ARG A 54 -12.59 -7.05 -1.84
C ARG A 54 -13.12 -5.63 -1.72
N SER A 55 -13.83 -5.37 -0.63
CA SER A 55 -14.27 -4.03 -0.29
C SER A 55 -13.07 -3.15 0.09
N LEU A 56 -13.00 -1.94 -0.47
CA LEU A 56 -12.05 -0.92 -0.07
C LEU A 56 -12.77 0.14 0.77
N ALA A 57 -12.28 0.39 1.99
CA ALA A 57 -12.79 1.44 2.87
C ALA A 57 -11.69 2.46 3.14
N SER A 58 -12.02 3.74 3.05
CA SER A 58 -11.14 4.84 3.46
C SER A 58 -11.71 5.50 4.71
N VAL A 59 -10.87 5.64 5.73
CA VAL A 59 -11.21 6.37 6.95
C VAL A 59 -10.43 7.67 6.94
N PRO A 60 -11.09 8.84 7.00
CA PRO A 60 -10.39 10.11 6.97
C PRO A 60 -9.60 10.30 8.26
N LEU A 61 -8.29 10.51 8.13
CA LEU A 61 -7.43 10.93 9.22
C LEU A 61 -7.28 12.46 9.16
N LYS A 62 -7.52 13.12 10.29
CA LYS A 62 -7.25 14.56 10.43
C LYS A 62 -5.80 14.70 10.86
N LEU A 63 -4.92 14.88 9.88
CA LEU A 63 -3.50 15.13 10.09
C LEU A 63 -3.19 16.55 9.65
N ASP A 64 -2.42 17.28 10.45
CA ASP A 64 -1.82 18.51 10.00
C ASP A 64 -0.64 18.24 9.04
N ARG A 65 -0.08 19.31 8.47
CA ARG A 65 0.97 19.19 7.45
C ARG A 65 2.29 18.64 8.03
N GLU A 66 2.57 18.88 9.30
CA GLU A 66 3.76 18.36 9.98
C GLU A 66 3.61 16.86 10.28
N GLU A 67 2.42 16.44 10.71
CA GLU A 67 2.09 15.02 10.92
C GLU A 67 2.18 14.22 9.61
N VAL A 68 1.68 14.78 8.50
CA VAL A 68 1.82 14.17 7.18
C VAL A 68 3.29 14.05 6.78
N ALA A 69 4.08 15.11 6.94
CA ALA A 69 5.51 15.08 6.62
C ALA A 69 6.25 14.04 7.48
N SER A 70 5.99 14.00 8.78
CA SER A 70 6.59 13.04 9.71
C SER A 70 6.23 11.60 9.39
N LEU A 71 4.98 11.34 8.96
CA LEU A 71 4.56 10.00 8.52
C LEU A 71 5.36 9.57 7.28
N VAL A 72 5.47 10.45 6.28
CA VAL A 72 6.20 10.17 5.04
C VAL A 72 7.69 9.94 5.30
N GLU A 73 8.32 10.75 6.17
CA GLU A 73 9.72 10.57 6.56
C GLU A 73 9.98 9.23 7.23
N ARG A 74 9.14 8.83 8.19
CA ARG A 74 9.27 7.53 8.87
C ARG A 74 9.07 6.37 7.90
N ALA A 75 8.11 6.50 6.99
CA ALA A 75 7.86 5.50 5.96
C ALA A 75 9.07 5.35 5.02
N ALA A 76 9.75 6.44 4.66
CA ALA A 76 10.95 6.38 3.82
C ALA A 76 12.19 5.77 4.51
N GLN A 77 12.19 5.66 5.85
CA GLN A 77 13.29 5.08 6.63
C GLN A 77 13.20 3.55 6.81
N SER A 78 12.04 2.94 6.47
CA SER A 78 11.77 1.50 6.68
C SER A 78 12.18 0.62 5.50
#